data_AF-A0A7S2DJ03-F1
#
_entry.id   AF-A0A7S2DJ03-F1
#
_cell.length_a   1.000
_cell.length_b   1.000
_cell.length_c   1.000
_cell.angle_alpha   90.00
_cell.angle_beta   90.00
_cell.angle_gamma   90.00
#
_symmetry.space_group_name_H-M   'P 1'
#
loop_
_entity.id
_entity.type
_entity.pdbx_description
1 polymer ?
#
loop_
_entity_poly.entity_id
_entity_poly.type
_entity_poly.pdbx_seq_one_letter_code
_entity_poly.pdbx_strand_id
1 'polypeptide(L)'
;MYWVIATMMAVGYGDITADTEHQRIFAIATQFIGATCFGFIIASTTAIVETSDPSGKALREKVEEVKNYGNENNLPLDLQRKMRRHVQFYFSVKSLFTEDEVV
;
A
#
# COMPACT_ATOMS: atom_id res chain seq x y z
N MET A 1 -7.98 -29.46 -10.31
CA MET A 1 -7.54 -28.52 -9.25
C MET A 1 -6.11 -28.02 -9.48
N TYR A 2 -5.10 -28.89 -9.57
CA TYR A 2 -3.69 -28.49 -9.75
C TYR A 2 -3.43 -27.50 -10.89
N TRP A 3 -3.83 -27.81 -12.13
CA TRP A 3 -3.61 -26.93 -13.29
C TRP A 3 -4.29 -25.57 -13.15
N VAL A 4 -5.51 -25.55 -12.58
CA VAL A 4 -6.28 -24.31 -12.37
C VAL A 4 -5.53 -23.41 -11.38
N ILE A 5 -5.05 -23.96 -10.27
CA ILE A 5 -4.30 -23.20 -9.26
C ILE A 5 -2.96 -22.70 -9.83
N ALA A 6 -2.21 -23.56 -10.53
CA ALA A 6 -0.94 -23.20 -11.15
C ALA A 6 -1.09 -22.10 -12.22
N THR A 7 -2.19 -22.12 -12.97
CA THR A 7 -2.50 -21.10 -13.99
C THR A 7 -2.99 -19.80 -13.36
N MET A 8 -3.86 -19.86 -12.36
CA MET A 8 -4.39 -18.67 -11.67
C MET A 8 -3.33 -17.91 -10.87
N MET A 9 -2.39 -18.63 -10.25
CA MET A 9 -1.26 -18.04 -9.51
C MET A 9 -0.10 -17.65 -10.42
N ALA A 10 -0.27 -17.70 -11.75
CA ALA A 10 0.76 -17.39 -12.75
C ALA A 10 2.06 -18.22 -12.60
N VAL A 11 2.00 -19.42 -12.01
CA VAL A 11 3.16 -20.33 -11.90
C VAL A 11 3.44 -21.00 -13.25
N GLY A 12 2.40 -21.54 -13.88
CA GLY A 12 2.44 -22.01 -15.27
C GLY A 12 3.52 -23.06 -15.56
N TYR A 13 3.52 -24.18 -14.83
CA TYR A 13 4.51 -25.26 -15.02
C TYR A 13 4.58 -25.83 -16.45
N GLY A 14 3.49 -25.73 -17.22
CA GLY A 14 3.45 -26.15 -18.63
C GLY A 14 3.37 -27.65 -18.85
N ASP A 15 3.12 -28.42 -17.79
CA ASP A 15 2.92 -29.87 -17.82
C ASP A 15 1.54 -30.29 -18.33
N ILE A 16 0.55 -29.40 -18.24
CA ILE A 16 -0.79 -29.59 -18.81
C ILE A 16 -1.08 -28.43 -19.77
N THR A 17 -1.24 -28.75 -21.05
CA THR A 17 -1.44 -27.78 -22.14
C THR A 17 -2.82 -27.91 -22.77
N ALA A 18 -3.28 -26.80 -23.38
CA ALA A 18 -4.51 -26.78 -24.15
C ALA A 18 -4.20 -27.03 -25.64
N ASP A 19 -4.52 -28.23 -26.11
CA ASP A 19 -4.20 -28.64 -27.48
C ASP A 19 -5.28 -28.22 -28.48
N THR A 20 -6.56 -28.31 -28.07
CA THR A 20 -7.71 -27.92 -28.91
C THR A 20 -8.04 -26.43 -28.77
N GLU A 21 -8.54 -25.81 -29.84
CA GLU A 21 -8.95 -24.38 -29.86
C GLU A 21 -9.91 -24.02 -28.70
N HIS A 22 -10.92 -24.84 -28.43
CA HIS A 22 -11.84 -24.62 -27.31
C HIS A 22 -11.16 -24.66 -25.94
N GLN A 23 -10.17 -25.54 -25.76
CA GLN A 23 -9.41 -25.62 -24.51
C GLN A 23 -8.53 -24.39 -24.33
N ARG A 24 -7.99 -23.83 -25.42
CA ARG A 24 -7.17 -22.61 -25.38
C ARG A 24 -8.00 -21.39 -24.97
N ILE A 25 -9.20 -21.24 -25.52
CA ILE A 25 -10.12 -20.15 -25.12
C ILE A 25 -10.47 -20.26 -23.64
N PHE A 26 -10.76 -21.47 -23.14
CA PHE A 26 -11.02 -21.70 -21.72
C PHE A 26 -9.81 -21.37 -20.84
N ALA A 27 -8.60 -21.75 -21.26
CA ALA A 27 -7.36 -21.43 -20.55
C ALA A 27 -7.12 -19.91 -20.48
N ILE A 28 -7.29 -19.20 -21.59
CA ILE A 28 -7.18 -17.74 -21.66
C ILE A 28 -8.19 -17.08 -20.72
N ALA A 29 -9.46 -17.50 -20.75
CA ALA A 29 -10.48 -16.97 -19.85
C ALA A 29 -10.13 -17.19 -18.37
N THR A 30 -9.62 -18.37 -18.04
CA THR A 30 -9.17 -18.71 -16.68
C THR A 30 -8.00 -17.84 -16.23
N GLN A 31 -7.06 -17.52 -17.13
CA GLN A 31 -5.94 -16.60 -16.85
C GLN A 31 -6.43 -15.17 -16.56
N PHE A 32 -7.38 -14.64 -17.33
CA PHE A 32 -7.95 -13.31 -17.06
C PHE A 32 -8.66 -13.23 -15.70
N ILE A 33 -9.44 -14.26 -15.36
CA ILE A 33 -10.09 -14.35 -14.06
C ILE A 33 -9.04 -14.42 -12.94
N GLY A 34 -8.02 -15.27 -13.10
CA GLY A 34 -6.92 -15.40 -12.14
C GLY A 34 -6.18 -14.09 -11.92
N ALA A 35 -5.80 -13.39 -13.00
CA ALA A 35 -5.14 -12.09 -12.93
C ALA A 35 -5.99 -11.02 -12.21
N THR A 36 -7.30 -11.00 -12.48
CA THR A 36 -8.23 -10.07 -11.83
C THR A 36 -8.36 -10.37 -10.34
N CYS A 37 -8.54 -11.64 -9.96
CA CYS A 37 -8.58 -12.06 -8.56
C CYS A 37 -7.28 -11.72 -7.83
N PHE A 38 -6.13 -11.98 -8.44
CA PHE A 38 -4.83 -11.68 -7.85
C PHE A 38 -4.63 -10.17 -7.65
N GLY A 39 -4.96 -9.36 -8.66
CA GLY A 39 -4.94 -7.90 -8.53
C GLY A 39 -5.86 -7.40 -7.42
N PHE A 40 -7.07 -7.97 -7.29
CA PHE A 40 -8.00 -7.62 -6.23
C PHE A 40 -7.47 -7.97 -4.83
N ILE A 41 -6.84 -9.14 -4.67
CA ILE A 41 -6.21 -9.55 -3.40
C ILE A 41 -5.10 -8.57 -3.03
N ILE A 42 -4.23 -8.20 -3.97
CA ILE A 42 -3.17 -7.21 -3.72
C ILE A 42 -3.79 -5.87 -3.32
N ALA A 43 -4.75 -5.37 -4.08
CA ALA A 43 -5.42 -4.09 -3.79
C ALA A 43 -6.04 -4.08 -2.39
N SER A 44 -6.73 -5.16 -2.03
CA SER A 44 -7.35 -5.33 -0.71
C SER A 44 -6.29 -5.37 0.40
N THR A 45 -5.19 -6.09 0.17
CA THR A 45 -4.07 -6.16 1.13
C THR A 45 -3.43 -4.79 1.34
N THR A 46 -3.17 -4.05 0.26
CA THR A 46 -2.65 -2.69 0.33
C THR A 46 -3.59 -1.77 1.08
N ALA A 47 -4.90 -1.83 0.81
CA ALA A 47 -5.89 -1.02 1.53
C ALA A 47 -5.91 -1.33 3.03
N ILE A 48 -5.79 -2.61 3.42
CA ILE A 48 -5.67 -3.01 4.83
C ILE A 48 -4.40 -2.42 5.44
N VAL A 49 -3.26 -2.50 4.75
CA VAL A 49 -1.99 -1.95 5.25
C VAL A 49 -2.07 -0.43 5.41
N GLU A 50 -2.68 0.28 4.47
CA GLU A 50 -2.87 1.73 4.54
C GLU A 50 -3.79 2.16 5.69
N THR A 51 -4.84 1.36 5.96
CA THR A 51 -5.81 1.62 7.04
C THR A 51 -5.39 1.08 8.40
N SER A 52 -4.34 0.26 8.48
CA SER A 52 -3.85 -0.32 9.75
C SER A 52 -3.15 0.71 10.64
N ASP A 53 -2.55 1.75 10.06
CA ASP A 53 -1.88 2.82 10.82
C ASP A 53 -2.10 4.23 10.21
N PRO A 54 -3.35 4.74 10.23
CA PRO A 54 -3.66 6.07 9.71
C PRO A 54 -2.99 7.16 10.55
N SER A 55 -2.83 6.94 11.86
CA SER A 55 -2.18 7.87 12.77
C SER A 55 -0.69 8.02 12.49
N GLY A 56 0.02 6.90 12.28
CA GLY A 56 1.44 6.90 11.91
C GLY A 56 1.67 7.47 10.51
N LYS A 57 0.74 7.26 9.57
CA LYS A 57 0.77 7.91 8.25
C LYS A 57 0.67 9.43 8.36
N ALA A 58 -0.32 9.95 9.08
CA ALA A 58 -0.50 11.39 9.30
C ALA A 58 0.73 12.03 9.97
N LEU A 59 1.31 11.35 10.97
CA LEU A 59 2.54 11.81 11.61
C LEU A 59 3.72 11.86 10.63
N ARG A 60 3.90 10.82 9.80
CA ARG A 60 4.95 10.79 8.77
C ARG A 60 4.80 11.95 7.80
N GLU A 61 3.59 12.21 7.32
CA GLU A 61 3.29 13.32 6.41
C GLU A 61 3.65 14.67 7.04
N LYS A 62 3.26 14.91 8.31
CA LYS A 62 3.62 16.15 9.01
C LYS A 62 5.12 16.32 9.25
N VAL A 63 5.82 15.23 9.57
CA VAL A 63 7.28 15.27 9.74
C VAL A 63 7.99 15.52 8.39
N GLU A 64 7.42 15.04 7.29
CA GLU A 64 7.92 15.27 5.93
C GLU A 64 7.66 16.72 5.48
N GLU A 65 6.49 17.28 5.76
CA GLU A 65 6.16 18.69 5.53
C GLU A 65 7.18 19.62 6.21
N VAL A 66 7.49 19.36 7.49
CA VAL A 66 8.50 20.13 8.24
C VAL A 66 9.90 19.98 7.65
N LYS A 67 10.24 18.79 7.16
CA LYS A 67 11.53 18.54 6.50
C LYS A 67 11.63 19.32 5.19
N ASN A 68 10.57 19.30 4.37
CA ASN A 68 10.54 19.99 3.09
C ASN A 68 10.63 21.50 3.30
N TYR A 69 9.86 22.05 4.25
CA TYR A 69 9.96 23.45 4.65
C TYR A 69 11.39 23.84 5.08
N GLY A 70 12.03 22.99 5.88
CA GLY A 70 13.41 23.21 6.33
C GLY A 70 14.43 23.23 5.19
N ASN A 71 14.24 22.36 4.18
CA ASN A 71 15.10 22.32 3.01
C ASN A 71 14.86 23.52 2.08
N GLU A 72 13.61 23.87 1.80
CA GLU A 72 13.25 25.01 0.94
C GLU A 72 13.78 26.34 1.49
N ASN A 73 13.74 26.51 2.81
CA ASN A 73 14.21 27.72 3.48
C ASN A 73 15.71 27.65 3.85
N ASN A 74 16.45 26.62 3.41
CA ASN A 74 17.86 26.41 3.73
C ASN A 74 18.17 26.50 5.23
N LEU A 75 17.27 25.98 6.07
CA LEU A 75 17.44 26.01 7.52
C LEU A 75 18.63 25.13 7.95
N PRO A 76 19.39 25.52 8.98
CA PRO A 76 20.45 24.70 9.54
C PRO A 76 19.93 23.32 9.95
N LEU A 77 20.70 22.27 9.66
CA LEU A 77 20.34 20.87 9.96
C LEU A 77 19.96 20.66 11.45
N ASP A 78 20.61 21.38 12.36
CA ASP A 78 20.30 21.31 13.79
C ASP A 78 18.92 21.87 14.13
N LEU A 79 18.48 22.93 13.44
CA LEU A 79 17.15 23.49 13.61
C LEU A 79 16.09 22.53 13.03
N GLN A 80 16.33 21.98 11.85
CA GLN A 80 15.45 20.98 11.24
C GLN A 80 15.27 19.75 12.14
N ARG A 81 16.37 19.27 12.76
CA ARG A 81 16.33 18.16 13.73
C ARG A 81 15.50 18.50 14.97
N LYS A 82 15.66 19.70 15.52
CA LYS A 82 14.85 20.17 16.66
C LYS A 82 13.37 20.27 16.31
N MET A 83 13.03 20.83 15.15
CA MET A 83 11.65 20.95 14.68
C MET A 83 10.99 19.58 14.51
N ARG A 84 11.67 18.63 13.83
CA ARG A 84 11.14 17.27 13.65
C ARG A 84 10.91 16.55 14.97
N ARG A 85 11.85 16.66 15.92
CA ARG A 85 11.71 16.07 17.27
C ARG A 85 10.54 16.69 18.03
N HIS A 86 10.34 18.00 17.91
CA HIS A 86 9.23 18.69 18.55
C HIS A 86 7.88 18.22 17.99
N VAL A 87 7.76 18.12 16.66
CA VAL A 87 6.53 17.61 16.01
C VAL A 87 6.25 16.16 16.40
N GLN A 88 7.27 15.29 16.36
CA GLN A 88 7.12 13.90 16.82
C GLN A 88 6.65 13.81 18.27
N PHE A 89 7.23 14.61 19.17
CA PHE A 89 6.82 14.65 20.56
C PHE A 89 5.39 15.17 20.73
N TYR A 90 5.05 16.27 20.06
CA TYR A 90 3.72 16.88 20.13
C TYR A 90 2.60 15.90 19.74
N PHE A 91 2.79 15.16 18.63
CA PHE A 91 1.83 14.16 18.17
C PHE A 91 1.87 12.83 18.95
N SER A 92 2.95 12.56 19.70
CA SER A 92 2.99 11.41 20.63
C SER A 92 2.23 11.66 21.94
N VAL A 93 2.10 12.93 22.34
CA VAL A 93 1.45 13.35 23.60
C VAL A 93 0.00 13.76 23.37
N LYS A 94 -0.31 14.41 22.24
CA LYS A 94 -1.67 14.77 21.84
C LYS A 94 -2.18 13.70 20.87
N SER A 95 -3.06 12.82 21.33
CA SER A 95 -3.78 11.87 20.45
C SER A 95 -4.38 12.64 19.28
N LEU A 96 -4.18 12.14 18.05
CA LEU A 96 -4.49 12.80 16.76
C LEU A 96 -5.97 13.15 16.52
N PHE A 97 -6.85 12.93 17.48
CA PHE A 97 -8.22 13.40 17.44
C PHE A 97 -8.27 14.83 17.97
N THR A 98 -8.36 15.77 17.03
CA THR A 98 -8.84 17.11 17.31
C THR A 98 -10.24 16.99 17.91
N GLU A 99 -10.45 17.46 19.13
CA GLU A 99 -11.77 17.58 19.79
C GLU A 99 -12.68 18.64 19.12
N ASP A 100 -12.33 19.15 17.94
CA ASP A 100 -12.98 20.31 17.30
C ASP A 100 -14.13 19.93 16.32
N GLU A 101 -14.67 18.71 16.38
CA GLU A 101 -15.83 18.31 15.56
C GLU A 101 -17.04 17.82 16.38
N VAL A 102 -17.16 18.25 17.64
CA VAL A 102 -18.38 18.07 18.45
C VAL A 102 -18.90 19.43 18.92
N VAL A 103 -19.47 20.20 17.99
CA VAL A 103 -20.45 21.27 18.30
C VAL A 103 -21.56 21.23 17.27
#